data_AF-A0A087T3H2-F1
#
_entry.id   AF-A0A087T3H2-F1
#
_cell.length_a   1.000
_cell.length_b   1.000
_cell.length_c   1.000
_cell.angle_alpha   90.00
_cell.angle_beta   90.00
_cell.angle_gamma   90.00
#
_symmetry.space_group_name_H-M   'P 1'
#
loop_
_entity.id
_entity.type
_entity.pdbx_description
1 polymer ?
#
loop_
_entity_poly.entity_id
_entity_poly.type
_entity_poly.pdbx_seq_one_letter_code
_entity_poly.pdbx_strand_id
1 'polypeptide(L)'
;MICRMRPYDVHSSTSMEEIHALMHNTCLHFPKHVDRRFANLIQQLLSLDPKTRISSIKEIKKHSYMESLDISAVYNRQIKPHFIPSKDQLNCDPTFELEEMIIESKPLHKKKKRLSKRNKTKCILTSQISKDEEAMQMCLSSIQNEFIVYNRESELEHQVMEEKRKLWEEELAKVVS
;
A
#
# COMPACT_ATOMS: atom_id res chain seq x y z
N MET A 1 17.84 8.02 -0.66
CA MET A 1 18.28 8.20 -2.07
C MET A 1 19.41 9.21 -2.20
N ILE A 2 19.26 10.46 -1.74
CA ILE A 2 20.28 11.52 -1.93
C ILE A 2 21.58 11.27 -1.14
N CYS A 3 21.48 10.97 0.17
CA CYS A 3 22.67 10.68 0.99
C CYS A 3 23.15 9.22 0.89
N ARG A 4 22.46 8.37 0.10
CA ARG A 4 22.71 6.91 -0.04
C ARG A 4 22.77 6.07 1.26
N MET A 5 22.42 6.66 2.39
CA MET A 5 22.39 6.02 3.70
C MET A 5 21.10 6.40 4.44
N ARG A 6 20.73 5.61 5.45
CA ARG A 6 19.63 5.92 6.35
C ARG A 6 20.05 7.06 7.30
N PRO A 7 19.14 7.99 7.67
CA PRO A 7 19.46 9.09 8.60
C PRO A 7 19.87 8.62 10.00
N TYR A 8 19.31 7.49 10.45
CA TYR A 8 19.64 6.84 11.72
C TYR A 8 20.02 5.38 11.44
N ASP A 9 21.04 4.89 12.12
CA ASP A 9 21.56 3.55 11.90
C ASP A 9 20.91 2.51 12.81
N VAL A 10 19.60 2.30 12.59
CA VAL A 10 18.79 1.36 13.37
C VAL A 10 18.73 -0.01 12.70
N HIS A 11 18.97 -1.07 13.46
CA HIS A 11 18.94 -2.46 13.03
C HIS A 11 17.95 -3.27 13.88
N SER A 12 17.61 -4.48 13.43
CA SER A 12 16.69 -5.37 14.16
C SER A 12 17.21 -5.78 15.54
N SER A 13 18.52 -5.70 15.75
CA SER A 13 19.18 -6.00 17.02
C SER A 13 19.42 -4.78 17.91
N THR A 14 19.11 -3.56 17.45
CA THR A 14 19.35 -2.32 18.21
C THR A 14 18.36 -2.23 19.37
N SER A 15 18.83 -1.94 20.59
CA SER A 15 17.95 -1.85 21.76
C SER A 15 17.11 -0.57 21.75
N MET A 16 16.06 -0.52 22.56
CA MET A 16 15.22 0.68 22.67
C MET A 16 15.98 1.87 23.26
N GLU A 17 16.89 1.61 24.21
CA GLU A 17 17.76 2.61 24.83
C GLU A 17 18.74 3.19 23.80
N GLU A 18 19.33 2.31 22.97
CA GLU A 18 20.20 2.71 21.86
C GLU A 18 19.45 3.55 20.81
N ILE A 19 18.23 3.14 20.44
CA ILE A 19 17.38 3.91 19.52
C ILE A 19 17.09 5.30 20.10
N HIS A 20 16.70 5.37 21.37
CA HIS A 20 16.43 6.65 22.03
C HIS A 20 17.68 7.54 22.02
N ALA A 21 18.84 6.98 22.38
CA ALA A 21 20.11 7.72 22.34
C ALA A 21 20.47 8.19 20.92
N LEU A 22 20.29 7.34 19.90
CA LEU A 22 20.54 7.69 18.50
C LEU A 22 19.64 8.82 18.05
N MET A 23 18.34 8.78 18.36
CA MET A 23 17.39 9.80 17.95
C MET A 23 17.74 11.17 18.54
N HIS A 24 18.10 11.23 19.82
CA HIS A 24 18.40 12.49 20.51
C HIS A 24 19.80 13.04 20.26
N ASN A 25 20.80 12.18 20.05
CA ASN A 25 22.20 12.59 19.98
C ASN A 25 22.74 12.69 18.54
N THR A 26 22.04 12.13 17.55
CA THR A 26 22.49 12.17 16.16
C THR A 26 22.09 13.49 15.50
N CYS A 27 23.09 14.22 15.00
CA CYS A 27 22.85 15.36 14.11
C CYS A 27 22.75 14.90 12.66
N LEU A 28 21.70 15.33 11.95
CA LEU A 28 21.51 14.99 10.54
C LEU A 28 22.58 15.67 9.66
N HIS A 29 23.45 14.86 9.07
CA HIS A 29 24.48 15.36 8.15
C HIS A 29 23.98 15.34 6.69
N PHE A 30 24.04 16.49 6.02
CA PHE A 30 23.70 16.64 4.61
C PHE A 30 24.94 17.01 3.79
N PRO A 31 25.23 16.29 2.69
CA PRO A 31 26.31 16.66 1.78
C PRO A 31 26.13 18.06 1.17
N LYS A 32 27.24 18.73 0.84
CA LYS A 32 27.24 20.12 0.32
C LYS A 32 26.47 20.32 -0.98
N HIS A 33 26.29 19.27 -1.79
CA HIS A 33 25.57 19.35 -3.07
C HIS A 33 24.03 19.33 -2.89
N VAL A 34 23.55 19.09 -1.66
CA VAL A 34 22.12 19.03 -1.37
C VAL A 34 21.55 20.44 -1.23
N ASP A 35 20.45 20.73 -1.93
CA ASP A 35 19.75 22.01 -1.82
C ASP A 35 19.37 22.29 -0.35
N ARG A 36 19.64 23.52 0.12
CA ARG A 36 19.42 23.91 1.52
C ARG A 36 17.95 23.84 1.92
N ARG A 37 17.03 24.17 1.02
CA ARG A 37 15.58 24.07 1.27
C ARG A 37 15.18 22.60 1.35
N PHE A 38 15.76 21.73 0.52
CA PHE A 38 15.54 20.29 0.65
C PHE A 38 16.03 19.75 1.99
N ALA A 39 17.26 20.08 2.40
CA ALA A 39 17.79 19.65 3.69
C ALA A 39 16.90 20.11 4.86
N ASN A 40 16.39 21.35 4.80
CA ASN A 40 15.46 21.86 5.80
C ASN A 40 14.11 21.12 5.80
N LEU A 41 13.56 20.78 4.63
CA LEU A 41 12.35 19.96 4.53
C LEU A 41 12.53 18.61 5.23
N ILE A 42 13.66 17.93 4.97
CA ILE A 42 13.96 16.64 5.60
C ILE A 42 14.12 16.77 7.12
N GLN A 43 14.76 17.83 7.61
CA GLN A 43 14.86 18.08 9.06
C GLN A 43 13.49 18.27 9.70
N GLN A 44 12.58 19.01 9.06
CA GLN A 44 11.22 19.21 9.58
C GLN A 44 10.39 17.92 9.54
N LEU A 45 10.56 17.07 8.53
CA LEU A 45 9.91 15.76 8.45
C LEU A 45 10.44 14.77 9.50
N LEU A 46 11.73 14.88 9.85
CA LEU A 46 12.40 14.03 10.83
C LEU A 46 12.46 14.65 12.24
N SER A 47 11.74 15.76 12.48
CA SER A 47 11.74 16.43 13.79
C SER A 47 11.25 15.49 14.89
N LEU A 48 11.98 15.36 16.00
CA LEU A 48 11.59 14.46 17.09
C LEU A 48 10.28 14.89 17.75
N ASP A 49 10.04 16.18 17.89
CA ASP A 49 8.80 16.72 18.44
C ASP A 49 7.67 16.66 17.40
N PRO A 50 6.60 15.88 17.62
CA PRO A 50 5.47 15.79 16.70
C PRO A 50 4.78 17.12 16.44
N LYS A 51 4.85 18.09 17.37
CA LYS A 51 4.20 19.40 17.21
C LYS A 51 4.89 20.29 16.17
N THR A 52 6.20 20.11 16.00
CA THR A 52 7.00 20.86 15.01
C THR A 52 7.22 20.06 13.74
N ARG A 53 6.93 18.75 13.77
CA ARG A 53 7.07 17.86 12.63
C ARG A 53 5.98 18.17 11.59
N ILE A 54 6.41 18.32 10.34
CA ILE A 54 5.45 18.33 9.23
C ILE A 54 4.70 16.99 9.22
N SER A 55 3.38 17.07 9.31
CA SER A 55 2.49 15.91 9.49
C SER A 55 1.34 15.87 8.48
N SER A 56 1.18 16.91 7.66
CA SER A 56 0.11 16.98 6.65
C SER A 56 0.59 17.43 5.28
N ILE A 57 -0.17 17.07 4.24
CA ILE A 57 0.05 17.56 2.87
C ILE A 57 0.00 19.09 2.86
N LYS A 58 -0.95 19.71 3.59
CA LYS A 58 -1.11 21.16 3.67
C LYS A 58 0.16 21.86 4.17
N GLU A 59 0.84 21.28 5.14
CA GLU A 59 2.12 21.79 5.65
C GLU A 59 3.25 21.59 4.64
N ILE A 60 3.34 20.41 4.01
CA ILE A 60 4.30 20.15 2.94
C ILE A 60 4.16 21.18 1.82
N LYS A 61 2.93 21.49 1.38
CA LYS A 61 2.67 22.48 0.31
C LYS A 61 3.21 23.87 0.62
N LYS A 62 3.24 24.26 1.89
CA LYS A 62 3.70 25.58 2.34
C LYS A 62 5.23 25.68 2.40
N HIS A 63 5.93 24.55 2.35
CA HIS A 63 7.39 24.54 2.47
C HIS A 63 8.03 25.09 1.19
N SER A 64 9.02 25.98 1.32
CA SER A 64 9.68 26.68 0.19
C SER A 64 10.28 25.76 -0.87
N TYR A 65 10.70 24.55 -0.49
CA TYR A 65 11.19 23.54 -1.43
C TYR A 65 10.08 22.99 -2.35
N MET A 66 8.81 23.03 -1.93
CA MET A 66 7.65 22.50 -2.66
C MET A 66 6.93 23.55 -3.53
N GLU A 67 7.35 24.81 -3.47
CA GLU A 67 6.68 25.94 -4.13
C GLU A 67 6.55 25.76 -5.66
N SER A 68 7.57 25.16 -6.29
CA SER A 68 7.59 24.91 -7.74
C SER A 68 6.80 23.66 -8.18
N LEU A 69 6.32 22.85 -7.25
CA LEU A 69 5.67 21.58 -7.56
C LEU A 69 4.15 21.73 -7.64
N ASP A 70 3.60 21.53 -8.83
CA ASP A 70 2.14 21.40 -8.98
C ASP A 70 1.67 20.03 -8.47
N ILE A 71 1.21 20.02 -7.22
CA ILE A 71 0.73 18.80 -6.55
C ILE A 71 -0.55 18.26 -7.20
N SER A 72 -1.37 19.10 -7.84
CA SER A 72 -2.56 18.65 -8.57
C SER A 72 -2.16 17.91 -9.84
N ALA A 73 -1.17 18.41 -10.57
CA ALA A 73 -0.58 17.71 -11.72
C ALA A 73 0.09 16.39 -11.30
N VAL A 74 0.78 16.34 -10.15
CA VAL A 74 1.31 15.09 -9.58
C VAL A 74 0.18 14.08 -9.32
N TYR A 75 -0.89 14.51 -8.64
CA TYR A 75 -2.04 13.65 -8.31
C TYR A 75 -2.68 13.07 -9.58
N ASN A 76 -2.84 13.89 -10.60
CA ASN A 76 -3.40 13.50 -11.90
C ASN A 76 -2.39 12.77 -12.81
N ARG A 77 -1.18 12.44 -12.31
CA ARG A 77 -0.10 11.77 -13.06
C ARG A 77 0.30 12.49 -14.35
N GLN A 78 0.19 13.81 -14.36
CA GLN A 78 0.51 14.67 -15.51
C GLN A 78 2.00 15.05 -15.57
N ILE A 79 2.74 14.84 -14.48
CA ILE A 79 4.19 15.07 -14.43
C ILE A 79 4.91 13.81 -14.88
N LYS A 80 5.68 13.92 -15.96
CA LYS A 80 6.53 12.82 -16.45
C LYS A 80 7.69 12.57 -15.47
N PRO A 81 7.92 11.32 -15.01
CA PRO A 81 9.09 11.00 -14.20
C PRO A 81 10.41 11.28 -14.94
N HIS A 82 11.44 11.65 -14.18
CA HIS A 82 12.78 11.89 -14.73
C HIS A 82 13.41 10.65 -15.36
N PHE A 83 13.08 9.47 -14.84
CA PHE A 83 13.54 8.19 -15.35
C PHE A 83 12.36 7.31 -15.73
N ILE A 84 12.41 6.73 -16.93
CA ILE A 84 11.43 5.77 -17.43
C ILE A 84 12.21 4.49 -17.75
N PRO A 85 11.94 3.38 -17.05
CA PRO A 85 12.58 2.09 -17.33
C PRO A 85 12.32 1.62 -18.76
N SER A 86 13.23 0.79 -19.29
CA SER A 86 13.02 0.12 -20.57
C SER A 86 11.78 -0.79 -20.49
N LYS A 87 10.98 -0.81 -21.55
CA LYS A 87 9.84 -1.72 -21.67
C LYS A 87 10.24 -3.11 -22.17
N ASP A 88 11.41 -3.22 -22.80
CA ASP A 88 11.86 -4.42 -23.49
C ASP A 88 12.64 -5.37 -22.57
N GLN A 89 12.93 -4.93 -21.35
CA GLN A 89 13.71 -5.67 -20.37
C GLN A 89 12.94 -5.80 -19.06
N LEU A 90 12.84 -7.04 -18.56
CA LEU A 90 12.35 -7.30 -17.21
C LEU A 90 13.32 -6.68 -16.18
N ASN A 91 12.78 -5.94 -15.21
CA ASN A 91 13.57 -5.29 -14.15
C ASN A 91 13.79 -6.20 -12.94
N CYS A 92 13.44 -7.48 -13.04
CA CYS A 92 13.46 -8.43 -11.95
C CYS A 92 14.73 -9.28 -11.96
N ASP A 93 15.18 -9.68 -10.78
CA ASP A 93 16.28 -10.62 -10.62
C ASP A 93 15.74 -12.06 -10.75
N PRO A 94 16.20 -12.83 -11.76
CA PRO A 94 15.74 -14.20 -11.97
C PRO A 94 15.92 -15.13 -10.77
N THR A 95 16.86 -14.82 -9.87
CA THR A 95 17.14 -15.63 -8.67
C THR A 95 15.98 -15.62 -7.68
N PHE A 96 15.23 -14.51 -7.62
CA PHE A 96 14.11 -14.34 -6.69
C PHE A 96 12.74 -14.66 -7.32
N GLU A 97 12.69 -14.88 -8.64
CA GLU A 97 11.47 -15.30 -9.36
C GLU A 97 11.36 -16.83 -9.52
N LEU A 98 12.35 -17.59 -9.03
CA LEU A 98 12.38 -19.05 -9.10
C LEU A 98 11.19 -19.71 -8.41
N GLU A 99 10.65 -19.09 -7.35
CA GLU A 99 9.48 -19.60 -6.65
C GLU A 99 8.25 -19.69 -7.58
N GLU A 100 8.02 -18.68 -8.41
CA GLU A 100 6.92 -18.69 -9.38
C GLU A 100 7.15 -19.71 -10.51
N MET A 101 8.40 -19.85 -10.98
CA MET A 101 8.79 -20.84 -11.99
C MET A 101 8.69 -22.30 -11.49
N ILE A 102 8.96 -22.55 -10.21
CA ILE A 102 9.01 -23.91 -9.63
C ILE A 102 7.64 -24.35 -9.12
N ILE A 103 6.82 -23.44 -8.60
CA ILE A 103 5.49 -23.76 -8.05
C ILE A 103 4.45 -23.98 -9.18
N GLU A 104 4.61 -23.35 -10.35
CA GLU A 104 3.69 -23.50 -11.48
C GLU A 104 4.12 -24.54 -12.51
N SER A 105 3.53 -25.75 -12.46
CA SER A 105 3.78 -26.80 -13.45
C SER A 105 3.48 -26.45 -14.92
N LYS A 106 2.77 -25.34 -15.22
CA LYS A 106 2.59 -24.74 -16.56
C LYS A 106 2.38 -23.22 -16.43
N PRO A 107 3.44 -22.39 -16.55
CA PRO A 107 3.44 -21.00 -16.08
C PRO A 107 2.61 -20.01 -16.92
N LEU A 108 1.87 -20.45 -17.95
CA LEU A 108 1.21 -19.51 -18.87
C LEU A 108 -0.26 -19.77 -19.21
N HIS A 109 -0.86 -20.94 -18.95
CA HIS A 109 -2.22 -21.21 -19.44
C HIS A 109 -2.96 -22.24 -18.59
N LYS A 110 -4.08 -21.82 -17.96
CA LYS A 110 -5.37 -22.54 -17.75
C LYS A 110 -6.02 -22.29 -16.38
N LYS A 111 -6.61 -21.10 -16.22
CA LYS A 111 -7.48 -20.69 -15.09
C LYS A 111 -8.69 -21.62 -14.86
N LYS A 112 -9.21 -22.30 -15.91
CA LYS A 112 -10.41 -23.17 -15.83
C LYS A 112 -10.20 -24.55 -15.17
N LYS A 113 -8.97 -25.09 -15.07
CA LYS A 113 -8.73 -26.44 -14.48
C LYS A 113 -8.54 -26.44 -12.96
N ARG A 114 -8.39 -25.28 -12.31
CA ARG A 114 -8.19 -25.16 -10.85
C ARG A 114 -9.45 -25.45 -10.03
N LEU A 115 -10.63 -25.08 -10.52
CA LEU A 115 -11.90 -25.21 -9.78
C LEU A 115 -12.32 -26.68 -9.56
N SER A 116 -12.03 -27.58 -10.49
CA SER A 116 -12.47 -28.98 -10.41
C SER A 116 -11.69 -29.84 -9.41
N LYS A 117 -10.49 -29.42 -8.99
CA LYS A 117 -9.70 -30.15 -7.97
C LYS A 117 -10.14 -29.83 -6.53
N ARG A 118 -10.61 -28.60 -6.27
CA ARG A 118 -11.04 -28.17 -4.92
C ARG A 118 -12.35 -28.86 -4.46
N ASN A 119 -13.18 -29.31 -5.40
CA ASN A 119 -14.43 -30.02 -5.08
C ASN A 119 -14.24 -31.52 -4.79
N LYS A 120 -13.09 -32.13 -5.12
CA LYS A 120 -12.85 -33.57 -4.88
C LYS A 120 -12.30 -33.89 -3.49
N THR A 121 -11.58 -32.95 -2.87
CA THR A 121 -11.04 -33.14 -1.51
C THR A 121 -12.09 -33.05 -0.40
N LYS A 122 -13.32 -32.61 -0.72
CA LYS A 122 -14.42 -32.53 0.26
C LYS A 122 -15.06 -33.89 0.59
N CYS A 123 -14.74 -34.96 -0.14
CA CYS A 123 -15.41 -36.27 -0.01
C CYS A 123 -14.56 -37.38 0.64
N ILE A 124 -13.31 -37.14 1.06
CA ILE A 124 -12.40 -38.21 1.56
C ILE A 124 -11.95 -37.94 3.02
N LEU A 125 -12.79 -37.33 3.85
CA LEU A 125 -12.48 -37.09 5.28
C LEU A 125 -13.54 -37.70 6.21
N THR A 126 -13.97 -38.93 5.89
CA THR A 126 -14.67 -39.80 6.85
C THR A 126 -13.66 -40.74 7.52
N SER A 127 -12.76 -40.19 8.34
CA SER A 127 -11.94 -40.95 9.29
C SER A 127 -11.45 -40.02 10.40
N GLN A 128 -12.07 -40.15 11.57
CA GLN A 128 -11.72 -39.59 12.89
C GLN A 128 -10.90 -38.29 12.89
N ILE A 129 -11.59 -37.15 12.87
CA ILE A 129 -11.03 -35.81 13.01
C ILE A 129 -10.50 -35.64 14.44
N SER A 130 -9.26 -35.18 14.58
CA SER A 130 -8.66 -34.86 15.89
C SER A 130 -9.32 -33.62 16.51
N LYS A 131 -9.34 -33.49 17.85
CA LYS A 131 -9.94 -32.30 18.53
C LYS A 131 -9.33 -30.97 18.07
N ASP A 132 -8.03 -30.96 17.76
CA ASP A 132 -7.33 -29.77 17.27
C ASP A 132 -7.80 -29.37 15.86
N GLU A 133 -8.15 -30.35 15.03
CA GLU A 133 -8.63 -30.15 13.67
C GLU A 133 -10.10 -29.68 13.66
N GLU A 134 -10.90 -30.11 14.64
CA GLU A 134 -12.25 -29.59 14.89
C GLU A 134 -12.22 -28.12 15.35
N ALA A 135 -11.33 -27.78 16.29
CA ALA A 135 -11.14 -26.40 16.74
C ALA A 135 -10.66 -25.48 15.60
N MET A 136 -9.74 -25.97 14.76
CA MET A 136 -9.29 -25.25 13.56
C MET A 136 -10.44 -25.04 12.57
N GLN A 137 -11.28 -26.07 12.33
CA GLN A 137 -12.40 -25.98 11.41
C GLN A 137 -13.48 -25.00 11.89
N MET A 138 -13.69 -24.89 13.20
CA MET A 138 -14.58 -23.90 13.82
C MET A 138 -14.02 -22.47 13.70
N CYS A 139 -12.71 -22.29 13.87
CA CYS A 139 -12.09 -21.00 13.64
C CYS A 139 -12.22 -20.57 12.17
N LEU A 140 -11.97 -21.47 11.22
CA LEU A 140 -12.12 -21.21 9.78
C LEU A 140 -13.57 -20.88 9.39
N SER A 141 -14.56 -21.52 10.02
CA SER A 141 -15.97 -21.25 9.75
C SER A 141 -16.41 -19.89 10.32
N SER A 142 -15.93 -19.52 11.51
CA SER A 142 -16.14 -18.17 12.07
C SER A 142 -15.55 -17.10 11.15
N ILE A 143 -14.30 -17.25 10.70
CA ILE A 143 -13.69 -16.33 9.73
C ILE A 143 -14.52 -16.25 8.45
N GLN A 144 -14.96 -17.39 7.91
CA GLN A 144 -15.74 -17.40 6.67
C GLN A 144 -17.09 -16.68 6.82
N ASN A 145 -17.73 -16.78 7.98
CA ASN A 145 -19.03 -16.15 8.24
C ASN A 145 -18.92 -14.65 8.53
N GLU A 146 -17.82 -14.23 9.16
CA GLU A 146 -17.58 -12.82 9.53
C GLU A 146 -16.87 -12.03 8.43
N PHE A 147 -16.26 -12.71 7.45
CA PHE A 147 -15.53 -12.04 6.38
C PHE A 147 -16.46 -11.26 5.45
N ILE A 148 -16.35 -9.94 5.50
CA ILE A 148 -17.09 -9.04 4.62
C ILE A 148 -16.39 -8.99 3.26
N VAL A 149 -17.09 -9.45 2.22
CA VAL A 149 -16.62 -9.34 0.85
C VAL A 149 -16.83 -7.90 0.36
N TYR A 150 -15.73 -7.17 0.18
CA TYR A 150 -15.75 -5.86 -0.47
C TYR A 150 -15.51 -5.98 -1.97
N ASN A 151 -16.38 -5.36 -2.78
CA ASN A 151 -16.20 -5.23 -4.21
C ASN A 151 -16.29 -3.74 -4.60
N ARG A 152 -15.14 -3.16 -4.98
CA ARG A 152 -15.05 -1.76 -5.41
C ARG A 152 -15.93 -1.43 -6.61
N GLU A 153 -16.05 -2.35 -7.58
CA GLU A 153 -16.85 -2.10 -8.79
C GLU A 153 -18.35 -2.06 -8.45
N SER A 154 -18.82 -3.02 -7.66
CA SER A 154 -20.20 -3.05 -7.17
C SER A 154 -20.53 -1.80 -6.34
N GLU A 155 -19.60 -1.34 -5.51
CA GLU A 155 -19.76 -0.12 -4.72
C GLU A 155 -19.85 1.13 -5.61
N LEU A 156 -19.01 1.23 -6.64
CA LEU A 156 -19.07 2.34 -7.60
C LEU A 156 -20.38 2.35 -8.39
N GLU A 157 -20.85 1.19 -8.83
CA GLU A 157 -22.15 1.06 -9.50
C GLU A 157 -23.29 1.52 -8.58
N HIS A 158 -23.26 1.12 -7.30
CA HIS A 158 -24.25 1.57 -6.31
C HIS A 158 -24.24 3.09 -6.14
N GLN A 159 -23.05 3.70 -6.02
CA GLN A 159 -22.89 5.15 -5.91
C GLN A 159 -23.45 5.88 -7.13
N VAL A 160 -23.14 5.41 -8.35
CA VAL A 160 -23.67 6.00 -9.60
C VAL A 160 -25.20 5.89 -9.65
N MET A 161 -25.77 4.75 -9.21
CA MET A 161 -27.22 4.58 -9.17
C MET A 161 -27.89 5.48 -8.12
N GLU A 162 -27.24 5.70 -6.97
CA GLU A 162 -27.73 6.60 -5.93
C GLU A 162 -27.68 8.07 -6.38
N GLU A 163 -26.62 8.49 -7.07
CA GLU A 163 -26.52 9.83 -7.69
C GLU A 163 -27.64 10.06 -8.72
N LYS A 164 -27.90 9.08 -9.59
CA LYS A 164 -29.02 9.15 -10.55
C LYS A 164 -30.38 9.25 -9.85
N ARG A 165 -30.58 8.51 -8.76
CA ARG A 165 -31.81 8.58 -7.96
C ARG A 165 -32.01 9.99 -7.39
N LYS A 166 -30.97 10.58 -6.79
CA LYS A 166 -31.01 11.93 -6.23
C LYS A 166 -31.35 12.97 -7.30
N LEU A 167 -30.73 12.89 -8.48
CA LEU A 167 -31.02 13.78 -9.60
C LEU A 167 -32.48 13.68 -10.05
N TRP A 168 -33.04 12.48 -10.13
CA TRP A 168 -34.45 12.25 -10.45
C TRP A 168 -35.40 12.82 -9.39
N GLU A 169 -35.09 12.65 -8.11
CA GLU A 169 -35.87 13.22 -7.00
C GLU A 169 -35.87 14.76 -7.05
N GLU A 170 -34.72 15.39 -7.33
CA GLU A 170 -34.60 16.83 -7.52
C GLU A 170 -35.40 17.32 -8.74
N GLU A 171 -35.41 16.57 -9.83
CA GLU A 171 -36.18 16.90 -11.04
C GLU A 171 -37.69 16.80 -10.78
N LEU A 172 -38.15 15.74 -10.10
CA LEU A 172 -39.55 15.62 -9.67
C LEU A 172 -39.96 16.76 -8.75
N ALA A 173 -39.10 17.15 -7.79
CA ALA A 173 -39.38 18.27 -6.90
C ALA A 173 -39.54 19.60 -7.65
N LYS A 174 -38.83 19.80 -8.76
CA LYS A 174 -38.97 20.99 -9.63
C LYS A 174 -40.25 20.98 -10.46
N VAL A 175 -40.77 19.81 -10.82
CA VAL A 175 -42.00 19.67 -11.63
C VAL A 175 -43.26 19.74 -10.77
N VAL A 176 -43.18 19.35 -9.50
CA VAL A 176 -44.30 19.35 -8.54
C VAL A 176 -44.43 20.69 -7.80
N SER A 177 -43.41 21.55 -7.84
CA SER A 177 -43.45 22.94 -7.37
C SER A 177 -44.01 23.90 -8.41
#